data_AF-A0A935SM78-F1
#
_entry.id   AF-A0A935SM78-F1
#
_cell.length_a   1.000
_cell.length_b   1.000
_cell.length_c   1.000
_cell.angle_alpha   90.00
_cell.angle_beta   90.00
_cell.angle_gamma   90.00
#
_symmetry.space_group_name_H-M   'P 1'
#
loop_
_entity.id
_entity.type
_entity.pdbx_description
1 polymer ?
#
loop_
_entity_poly.entity_id
_entity_poly.type
_entity_poly.pdbx_seq_one_letter_code
_entity_poly.pdbx_strand_id
1 'polypeptide(L)' 'MSVLKQIAEYLYLRKKDPDTPVTKWVGYMHGINRLSILLFLAAMIILAVKLLRK' A
#
# COMPACT_ATOMS: atom_id res chain seq x y z
N MET A 1 -4.89 -16.06 9.24
CA MET A 1 -4.40 -14.83 8.59
C MET A 1 -2.92 -15.01 8.30
N SER A 2 -2.50 -15.00 7.03
CA SER A 2 -1.08 -15.03 6.68
C SER A 2 -0.68 -13.65 6.17
N VAL A 3 0.37 -13.08 6.72
CA VAL A 3 0.91 -11.76 6.32
C VAL A 3 1.15 -11.70 4.81
N LEU A 4 1.58 -12.82 4.21
CA LEU A 4 1.80 -12.96 2.77
C LEU A 4 0.50 -12.81 1.95
N LYS A 5 -0.64 -13.27 2.47
CA LYS A 5 -1.95 -13.08 1.81
C LYS A 5 -2.34 -11.61 1.80
N GLN A 6 -2.15 -10.90 2.93
CA GLN A 6 -2.43 -9.47 3.01
C GLN A 6 -1.56 -8.67 2.05
N ILE A 7 -0.26 -8.99 1.95
CA ILE A 7 0.65 -8.33 1.00
C ILE A 7 0.21 -8.59 -0.45
N ALA A 8 -0.17 -9.83 -0.79
CA ALA A 8 -0.63 -10.17 -2.14
C ALA A 8 -1.95 -9.48 -2.53
N GLU A 9 -2.89 -9.36 -1.59
CA GLU A 9 -4.12 -8.56 -1.77
C GLU A 9 -3.79 -7.06 -1.88
N TYR A 10 -2.76 -6.61 -1.15
CA TYR A 10 -2.30 -5.23 -1.18
C TYR A 10 -1.77 -4.81 -2.55
N LEU A 11 -0.99 -5.69 -3.17
CA LEU A 11 -0.36 -5.49 -4.47
C LEU A 11 -1.28 -5.84 -5.65
N TYR A 12 -2.57 -6.12 -5.40
CA TYR A 12 -3.53 -6.67 -6.38
C TYR A 12 -3.12 -7.96 -7.07
N LEU A 13 -2.11 -8.65 -6.56
CA LEU A 13 -1.65 -9.93 -7.09
C LEU A 13 -2.66 -11.05 -6.84
N ARG A 14 -3.66 -10.78 -5.99
CA ARG A 14 -4.73 -11.70 -5.65
C ARG A 14 -6.08 -10.99 -5.71
N LYS A 15 -7.07 -11.68 -6.30
CA LYS A 15 -8.47 -11.23 -6.31
C LYS A 15 -8.97 -11.14 -4.87
N LYS A 16 -9.67 -10.05 -4.56
CA LYS A 16 -10.27 -9.80 -3.24
C LYS A 16 -11.12 -11.00 -2.82
N ASP A 17 -10.98 -11.44 -1.57
CA ASP A 17 -11.71 -12.58 -1.03
C ASP A 17 -13.23 -12.33 -1.17
N PRO A 18 -14.02 -13.22 -1.81
CA PRO A 18 -15.46 -13.01 -2.00
C PRO A 18 -16.22 -12.85 -0.67
N ASP A 19 -15.71 -13.39 0.43
CA ASP A 19 -16.28 -13.26 1.78
C ASP A 19 -15.89 -11.94 2.47
N THR A 20 -15.12 -11.07 1.81
CA THR A 20 -14.71 -9.79 2.42
C THR A 20 -15.94 -8.90 2.62
N PRO A 21 -16.19 -8.38 3.83
CA PRO A 21 -17.33 -7.51 4.07
C PRO A 21 -17.29 -6.31 3.11
N VAL A 22 -18.38 -6.13 2.35
CA VAL A 22 -18.52 -5.10 1.32
C VAL A 22 -18.83 -3.76 1.97
N THR A 23 -17.92 -3.29 2.83
CA THR A 23 -18.07 -2.05 3.57
C THR A 23 -17.17 -0.97 3.00
N LYS A 24 -17.61 0.29 3.10
CA LYS A 24 -16.81 1.46 2.70
C LYS A 24 -15.46 1.51 3.43
N TRP A 25 -15.40 1.01 4.66
CA TRP A 25 -14.19 0.93 5.48
C TRP A 25 -13.06 0.14 4.83
N VAL A 26 -13.37 -0.97 4.16
CA VAL A 26 -12.35 -1.76 3.45
C VAL A 26 -11.76 -0.96 2.28
N GLY A 27 -12.59 -0.17 1.58
CA GLY A 27 -12.12 0.75 0.55
C GLY A 27 -11.22 1.86 1.10
N TYR A 28 -11.57 2.44 2.25
CA TYR A 28 -10.74 3.44 2.93
C TYR A 28 -9.41 2.89 3.40
N MET A 29 -9.38 1.71 4.04
CA MET A 29 -8.13 1.05 4.43
C MET A 29 -7.22 0.87 3.22
N HIS A 30 -7.82 0.50 2.09
CA HIS A 30 -7.06 0.28 0.88
C HIS A 30 -6.50 1.58 0.28
N GLY A 31 -7.31 2.64 0.28
CA GLY A 31 -6.88 3.98 -0.15
C GLY A 31 -5.76 4.55 0.72
N ILE A 32 -5.84 4.38 2.04
CA ILE A 32 -4.83 4.85 2.99
C ILE A 32 -3.47 4.23 2.70
N ASN A 33 -3.38 2.92 2.46
CA ASN A 33 -2.07 2.33 2.21
C ASN A 33 -1.57 2.60 0.77
N ARG A 34 -2.45 2.84 -0.23
CA ARG A 34 -1.99 3.35 -1.54
C ARG A 34 -1.31 4.71 -1.34
N LEU A 35 -1.93 5.57 -0.54
CA LEU A 35 -1.38 6.88 -0.19
C LEU A 35 -0.07 6.74 0.61
N SER A 36 0.02 5.79 1.54
CA SER A 36 1.24 5.56 2.32
C SER A 36 2.41 5.11 1.44
N ILE A 37 2.19 4.26 0.43
CA ILE A 37 3.22 3.85 -0.54
C ILE A 37 3.70 5.06 -1.36
N LEU A 38 2.78 5.91 -1.83
CA LEU A 38 3.14 7.11 -2.60
C LEU A 38 3.96 8.09 -1.77
N LEU A 39 3.57 8.33 -0.51
CA LEU A 39 4.31 9.15 0.44
C LEU A 39 5.69 8.57 0.75
N PHE A 40 5.77 7.25 0.96
CA PHE A 40 7.03 6.56 1.20
C PHE A 40 7.99 6.71 0.01
N LEU A 41 7.52 6.47 -1.21
CA LEU A 41 8.33 6.64 -2.42
C LEU A 41 8.77 8.10 -2.61
N ALA A 42 7.88 9.07 -2.36
CA ALA A 42 8.24 10.49 -2.39
C ALA A 42 9.35 10.81 -1.37
N ALA A 43 9.24 10.31 -0.14
CA ALA A 43 10.28 10.47 0.88
C ALA A 43 11.61 9.83 0.48
N MET A 44 11.58 8.62 -0.11
CA MET A 44 12.77 7.95 -0.65
C MET A 44 13.45 8.78 -1.75
N ILE A 45 12.67 9.38 -2.65
CA ILE A 45 13.20 10.28 -3.70
C ILE A 45 13.84 11.52 -3.07
N ILE A 46 13.16 12.19 -2.12
CA ILE A 46 13.68 13.38 -1.44
C ILE A 46 14.99 13.04 -0.72
N LEU A 47 15.04 11.91 -0.01
CA LEU A 47 16.22 11.44 0.70
C LEU A 47 17.37 11.14 -0.27
N ALA A 48 17.10 10.43 -1.36
CA ALA A 48 18.10 10.14 -2.39
C ALA A 48 18.66 11.43 -3.00
N VAL A 49 17.80 12.40 -3.34
CA VAL A 49 18.23 13.71 -3.87
C VAL A 49 19.09 14.45 -2.86
N LYS A 50 18.72 14.46 -1.57
CA LYS A 50 19.50 15.12 -0.51
C LYS A 50 20.85 14.46 -0.26
N LEU A 51 20.95 13.14 -0.37
CA LEU A 51 22.19 12.39 -0.13
C LEU A 51 23.12 12.41 -1.35
N LEU A 52 22.56 12.44 -2.57
CA LEU A 52 23.33 12.37 -3.82
C LEU A 52 23.69 13.76 -4.37
N ARG A 53 22.95 14.82 -4.03
CA ARG A 53 23.43 16.19 -4.22
C ARG A 53 24.43 16.50 -3.11
N LYS A 54 25.71 16.57 -3.48
CA LYS A 54 26.76 17.21 -2.66
C LYS A 54 26.35 18.63 -2.27
#